data_AF-A0A8S1E1K3-F1
#
_entry.id   AF-A0A8S1E1K3-F1
#
_cell.length_a   1.000
_cell.length_b   1.000
_cell.length_c   1.000
_cell.angle_alpha   90.00
_cell.angle_beta   90.00
_cell.angle_gamma   90.00
#
_symmetry.space_group_name_H-M   'P 1'
#
loop_
_entity.id
_entity.type
_entity.pdbx_description
1 polymer ?
#
loop_
_entity_poly.entity_id
_entity_poly.type
_entity_poly.pdbx_seq_one_letter_code
_entity_poly.pdbx_strand_id
1 'polypeptide(L)'
;MKRFFSRKKLRKSKSDFTSDKTAEKQEIDDGSQHQQNGAVPTSDAIPIPQSKSSNIVQHISNSYGDDYEAVCSSIGDESRKNFDAQLDKHMMQTITDVKYMIKKSKYTALGEVNFQRSCLDAHNECRQRYGNDSLCWSTELAEMAHAWAVKLADRGRMLYPELPGIGENILMKEANHASHLPTGPEVIEEWEKEAQYFDFDKPRWNSKCQRFSQVVWKDTTELGAARYWNTTNNCVAVVCFYRPAGNSNAPGEFASNVPSRECSMSPIRSQFKRHVTISTPEKTVN
;
A
#
# COMPACT_ATOMS: atom_id res chain seq x y z
N MET A 1 33.74 -53.72 24.40
CA MET A 1 33.56 -54.09 22.98
C MET A 1 33.57 -52.80 22.15
N LYS A 2 34.68 -52.52 21.43
CA LYS A 2 34.84 -51.32 20.60
C LYS A 2 34.50 -51.68 19.14
N ARG A 3 33.70 -50.86 18.45
CA ARG A 3 33.59 -50.91 16.98
C ARG A 3 33.78 -49.50 16.41
N PHE A 4 34.94 -49.34 15.77
CA PHE A 4 35.32 -48.21 14.92
C PHE A 4 34.56 -48.30 13.60
N PHE A 5 34.05 -47.17 13.10
CA PHE A 5 33.71 -47.02 11.69
C PHE A 5 34.54 -45.88 11.10
N SER A 6 35.44 -46.27 10.20
CA SER A 6 36.37 -45.40 9.48
C SER A 6 35.66 -44.67 8.33
N ARG A 7 35.94 -43.37 8.18
CA ARG A 7 35.56 -42.56 7.02
C ARG A 7 36.41 -42.95 5.81
N LYS A 8 35.78 -43.30 4.68
CA LYS A 8 36.44 -43.35 3.36
C LYS A 8 36.16 -42.05 2.60
N LYS A 9 37.22 -41.32 2.28
CA LYS A 9 37.24 -40.22 1.29
C LYS A 9 37.21 -40.83 -0.11
N LEU A 10 36.30 -40.38 -0.98
CA LEU A 10 36.36 -40.65 -2.42
C LEU A 10 36.87 -39.40 -3.15
N ARG A 11 37.76 -39.65 -4.12
CA ARG A 11 38.54 -38.66 -4.86
C ARG A 11 37.73 -38.03 -6.00
N LYS A 12 38.10 -36.78 -6.28
CA LYS A 12 37.73 -35.94 -7.43
C LYS A 12 38.28 -36.54 -8.73
N SER A 13 37.48 -36.55 -9.79
CA SER A 13 37.89 -36.87 -11.16
C SER A 13 37.47 -35.72 -12.07
N LYS A 14 38.47 -35.09 -12.71
CA LYS A 14 38.32 -34.14 -13.82
C LYS A 14 38.15 -34.96 -15.12
N SER A 15 37.35 -34.46 -16.06
CA SER A 15 37.55 -34.74 -17.48
C SER A 15 37.43 -33.43 -18.25
N ASP A 16 38.53 -33.07 -18.92
CA ASP A 16 38.57 -32.15 -20.04
C ASP A 16 38.06 -32.89 -21.29
N PHE A 17 37.32 -32.23 -22.19
CA PHE A 17 37.73 -32.01 -23.59
C PHE A 17 36.66 -31.30 -24.44
N THR A 18 37.15 -30.26 -25.13
CA THR A 18 36.80 -29.71 -26.46
C THR A 18 35.44 -29.10 -26.79
N SER A 19 35.58 -27.84 -27.21
CA SER A 19 34.77 -27.03 -28.12
C SER A 19 34.31 -27.73 -29.39
N ASP A 20 33.09 -27.41 -29.84
CA ASP A 20 32.86 -27.09 -31.24
C ASP A 20 31.81 -25.98 -31.42
N LYS A 21 32.09 -25.10 -32.38
CA LYS A 21 31.23 -24.00 -32.85
C LYS A 21 30.46 -24.51 -34.06
N THR A 22 29.16 -24.28 -34.11
CA THR A 22 28.49 -24.05 -35.39
C THR A 22 27.32 -23.10 -35.20
N ALA A 23 27.37 -22.02 -35.96
CA ALA A 23 26.28 -21.09 -36.17
C ALA A 23 25.31 -21.70 -37.20
N GLU A 24 24.01 -21.49 -37.01
CA GLU A 24 23.06 -21.57 -38.11
C GLU A 24 22.06 -20.41 -38.00
N LYS A 25 22.12 -19.55 -39.02
CA LYS A 25 21.13 -18.52 -39.35
C LYS A 25 19.98 -19.17 -40.10
N GLN A 26 18.77 -18.67 -39.94
CA GLN A 26 17.84 -18.58 -41.06
C GLN A 26 16.87 -17.39 -40.89
N GLU A 27 16.79 -16.62 -41.97
CA GLU A 27 15.98 -15.42 -42.22
C GLU A 27 14.53 -15.83 -42.61
N ILE A 28 13.51 -15.13 -42.11
CA ILE A 28 12.57 -14.21 -42.83
C ILE A 28 11.89 -14.82 -44.07
N ASP A 29 10.54 -14.94 -44.05
CA ASP A 29 9.67 -14.45 -45.13
C ASP A 29 8.21 -14.21 -44.68
N ASP A 30 7.62 -13.24 -45.36
CA ASP A 30 6.35 -12.51 -45.23
C ASP A 30 5.14 -13.28 -45.82
N GLY A 31 3.90 -12.83 -45.54
CA GLY A 31 2.75 -13.20 -46.39
C GLY A 31 1.36 -13.14 -45.76
N SER A 32 0.61 -12.10 -46.13
CA SER A 32 -0.79 -11.82 -45.75
C SER A 32 -1.84 -12.37 -46.74
N GLN A 33 -3.07 -12.67 -46.25
CA GLN A 33 -4.40 -12.19 -46.72
C GLN A 33 -5.58 -13.20 -46.62
N HIS A 34 -6.72 -12.68 -46.09
CA HIS A 34 -8.18 -12.83 -46.42
C HIS A 34 -8.79 -14.18 -46.91
N GLN A 35 -10.05 -14.60 -46.69
CA GLN A 35 -11.33 -14.00 -46.28
C GLN A 35 -12.40 -15.11 -45.99
N GLN A 36 -13.36 -14.82 -45.11
CA GLN A 36 -14.83 -15.10 -45.16
C GLN A 36 -15.51 -16.48 -44.93
N ASN A 37 -16.55 -16.39 -44.07
CA ASN A 37 -17.91 -17.00 -44.07
C ASN A 37 -18.24 -18.17 -43.13
N GLY A 38 -19.29 -17.99 -42.29
CA GLY A 38 -20.15 -19.08 -41.81
C GLY A 38 -20.82 -18.96 -40.43
N ALA A 39 -21.91 -18.18 -40.33
CA ALA A 39 -23.17 -18.37 -39.56
C ALA A 39 -23.27 -18.81 -38.07
N VAL A 40 -24.33 -18.27 -37.46
CA VAL A 40 -24.85 -18.29 -36.06
C VAL A 40 -25.65 -19.58 -35.75
N PRO A 41 -25.83 -19.95 -34.46
CA PRO A 41 -27.20 -19.96 -33.93
C PRO A 41 -27.37 -19.32 -32.54
N THR A 42 -28.59 -18.83 -32.33
CA THR A 42 -29.19 -18.05 -31.24
C THR A 42 -29.79 -18.92 -30.12
N SER A 43 -29.84 -18.40 -28.88
CA SER A 43 -30.78 -18.72 -27.77
C SER A 43 -30.07 -18.41 -26.44
N ASP A 44 -30.57 -17.73 -25.40
CA ASP A 44 -31.77 -16.94 -25.14
C ASP A 44 -31.43 -15.98 -23.98
N ALA A 45 -31.93 -14.75 -24.03
CA ALA A 45 -31.88 -13.79 -22.93
C ALA A 45 -33.16 -13.90 -22.08
N ILE A 46 -33.03 -13.91 -20.76
CA ILE A 46 -34.15 -13.83 -19.81
C ILE A 46 -33.90 -12.66 -18.83
N PRO A 47 -34.94 -11.88 -18.44
CA PRO A 47 -34.82 -10.45 -18.18
C PRO A 47 -34.62 -10.02 -16.72
N ILE A 48 -34.06 -8.82 -16.58
CA ILE A 48 -33.97 -7.98 -15.39
C ILE A 48 -35.36 -7.42 -15.02
N PRO A 49 -35.80 -7.45 -13.74
CA PRO A 49 -36.92 -6.66 -13.29
C PRO A 49 -36.48 -5.24 -12.88
N GLN A 50 -37.06 -4.25 -13.55
CA GLN A 50 -37.01 -2.84 -13.19
C GLN A 50 -37.84 -2.58 -11.91
N SER A 51 -37.25 -1.96 -10.90
CA SER A 51 -37.99 -1.35 -9.80
C SER A 51 -38.10 0.17 -10.01
N LYS A 52 -39.35 0.61 -9.99
CA LYS A 52 -39.88 1.93 -10.35
C LYS A 52 -39.29 3.08 -9.54
N SER A 53 -39.00 4.18 -10.24
CA SER A 53 -38.84 5.52 -9.67
C SER A 53 -40.17 6.00 -9.08
N SER A 54 -40.12 6.53 -7.86
CA SER A 54 -41.18 7.34 -7.27
C SER A 54 -40.64 8.74 -7.06
N ASN A 55 -41.09 9.67 -7.90
CA ASN A 55 -40.94 11.10 -7.67
C ASN A 55 -41.80 11.50 -6.47
N ILE A 56 -41.19 12.07 -5.42
CA ILE A 56 -41.90 12.86 -4.41
C ILE A 56 -41.37 14.29 -4.48
N VAL A 57 -42.18 15.15 -5.08
CA VAL A 57 -42.12 16.61 -4.95
C VAL A 57 -43.01 16.97 -3.76
N GLN A 58 -42.44 17.53 -2.70
CA GLN A 58 -43.17 18.30 -1.69
C GLN A 58 -42.30 19.48 -1.28
N HIS A 59 -42.58 20.65 -1.85
CA HIS A 59 -43.32 21.75 -1.22
C HIS A 59 -42.54 22.48 -0.12
N ILE A 60 -41.88 23.56 -0.57
CA ILE A 60 -41.31 24.62 0.26
C ILE A 60 -42.47 25.36 0.96
N SER A 61 -42.43 25.40 2.29
CA SER A 61 -43.23 26.32 3.10
C SER A 61 -42.28 27.04 4.05
N ASN A 62 -42.05 28.33 3.80
CA ASN A 62 -41.32 29.23 4.70
C ASN A 62 -42.18 29.56 5.92
N SER A 63 -41.63 29.40 7.12
CA SER A 63 -42.10 30.07 8.33
C SER A 63 -40.90 30.45 9.20
N TYR A 64 -40.83 31.73 9.56
CA TYR A 64 -39.83 32.39 10.39
C TYR A 64 -39.63 31.73 11.76
N GLY A 65 -38.37 31.71 12.22
CA GLY A 65 -37.97 31.38 13.59
C GLY A 65 -36.45 31.28 13.70
N ASP A 66 -35.83 32.28 14.31
CA ASP A 66 -34.40 32.34 14.62
C ASP A 66 -33.99 31.17 15.52
N ASP A 67 -32.99 30.39 15.11
CA ASP A 67 -32.03 29.71 15.99
C ASP A 67 -30.79 29.30 15.17
N TYR A 68 -29.64 29.82 15.58
CA TYR A 68 -28.33 29.64 14.97
C TYR A 68 -27.75 28.26 15.34
N GLU A 69 -28.33 27.17 14.85
CA GLU A 69 -27.65 25.89 14.88
C GLU A 69 -26.60 25.85 13.78
N ALA A 70 -25.34 25.98 14.18
CA ALA A 70 -24.19 25.74 13.34
C ALA A 70 -24.16 24.25 12.95
N VAL A 71 -24.83 23.89 11.85
CA VAL A 71 -24.69 22.57 11.22
C VAL A 71 -23.33 22.53 10.52
N CYS A 72 -22.28 22.32 11.31
CA CYS A 72 -21.01 21.87 10.78
C CYS A 72 -21.24 20.49 10.17
N SER A 73 -21.00 20.35 8.87
CA SER A 73 -21.08 19.10 8.12
C SER A 73 -20.23 18.01 8.79
N SER A 74 -20.87 17.15 9.60
CA SER A 74 -20.25 16.09 10.41
C SER A 74 -19.96 14.82 9.61
N ILE A 75 -20.41 14.73 8.36
CA ILE A 75 -20.24 13.54 7.52
C ILE A 75 -18.76 13.19 7.29
N GLY A 76 -17.88 14.20 7.22
CA GLY A 76 -16.43 13.97 7.08
C GLY A 76 -15.69 13.69 8.41
N ASP A 77 -16.22 14.18 9.53
CA ASP A 77 -15.58 14.05 10.85
C ASP A 77 -15.94 12.71 11.53
N GLU A 78 -17.16 12.22 11.35
CA GLU A 78 -17.55 10.89 11.83
C GLU A 78 -16.84 9.77 11.08
N SER A 79 -16.65 9.92 9.76
CA SER A 79 -15.91 8.94 8.96
C SER A 79 -14.45 8.87 9.40
N ARG A 80 -13.76 10.02 9.54
CA ARG A 80 -12.39 10.09 10.09
C ARG A 80 -12.25 9.46 11.48
N LYS A 81 -13.19 9.73 12.39
CA LYS A 81 -13.22 9.12 13.73
C LYS A 81 -13.42 7.59 13.69
N ASN A 82 -14.26 7.10 12.77
CA ASN A 82 -14.45 5.66 12.57
C ASN A 82 -13.24 4.96 11.94
N PHE A 83 -12.39 5.67 11.20
CA PHE A 83 -11.21 5.09 10.53
C PHE A 83 -10.02 4.90 11.47
N ASP A 84 -9.69 5.88 12.31
CA ASP A 84 -8.71 5.68 13.39
C ASP A 84 -9.17 4.54 14.32
N ALA A 85 -10.49 4.39 14.53
CA ALA A 85 -11.04 3.31 15.35
C ALA A 85 -10.72 1.89 14.84
N GLN A 86 -10.52 1.67 13.53
CA GLN A 86 -10.16 0.35 13.00
C GLN A 86 -8.71 -0.02 13.34
N LEU A 87 -7.80 0.92 13.14
CA LEU A 87 -6.40 0.72 13.53
C LEU A 87 -6.30 0.62 15.05
N ASP A 88 -6.98 1.48 15.80
CA ASP A 88 -7.01 1.43 17.27
C ASP A 88 -7.60 0.10 17.77
N LYS A 89 -8.66 -0.41 17.14
CA LYS A 89 -9.21 -1.74 17.45
C LYS A 89 -8.19 -2.84 17.17
N HIS A 90 -7.49 -2.79 16.03
CA HIS A 90 -6.44 -3.75 15.71
C HIS A 90 -5.27 -3.68 16.71
N MET A 91 -4.84 -2.47 17.08
CA MET A 91 -3.81 -2.24 18.09
C MET A 91 -4.24 -2.77 19.46
N MET A 92 -5.46 -2.47 19.89
CA MET A 92 -6.01 -2.94 21.16
C MET A 92 -6.19 -4.46 21.18
N GLN A 93 -6.65 -5.06 20.08
CA GLN A 93 -6.73 -6.51 19.94
C GLN A 93 -5.34 -7.14 20.02
N THR A 94 -4.35 -6.61 19.29
CA THR A 94 -2.98 -7.11 19.30
C THR A 94 -2.34 -6.98 20.69
N ILE A 95 -2.53 -5.85 21.37
CA ILE A 95 -2.05 -5.65 22.74
C ILE A 95 -2.72 -6.64 23.70
N THR A 96 -4.02 -6.88 23.54
CA THR A 96 -4.79 -7.85 24.34
C THR A 96 -4.28 -9.27 24.09
N ASP A 97 -4.11 -9.66 22.83
CA ASP A 97 -3.59 -10.98 22.45
C ASP A 97 -2.16 -11.16 22.97
N VAL A 98 -1.31 -10.15 22.93
CA VAL A 98 0.04 -10.21 23.52
C VAL A 98 0.00 -10.31 25.05
N LYS A 99 -0.99 -9.67 25.68
CA LYS A 99 -1.21 -9.73 27.13
C LYS A 99 -1.67 -11.11 27.57
N TYR A 100 -2.47 -11.81 26.76
CA TYR A 100 -3.15 -13.06 27.14
C TYR A 100 -2.70 -14.32 26.37
N MET A 101 -1.93 -14.18 25.27
CA MET A 101 -1.37 -15.26 24.46
C MET A 101 0.16 -15.21 24.45
N ILE A 102 0.75 -16.07 25.29
CA ILE A 102 2.19 -16.28 25.41
C ILE A 102 2.68 -17.09 24.21
N LYS A 103 2.94 -16.45 23.06
CA LYS A 103 3.75 -17.05 21.96
C LYS A 103 4.67 -16.07 21.24
N LYS A 104 4.33 -14.79 21.12
CA LYS A 104 5.19 -13.74 20.54
C LYS A 104 5.81 -12.91 21.68
N SER A 105 7.10 -12.58 21.58
CA SER A 105 7.73 -11.67 22.57
C SER A 105 6.97 -10.34 22.56
N LYS A 106 6.55 -9.85 23.75
CA LYS A 106 5.76 -8.61 23.88
C LYS A 106 6.39 -7.43 23.12
N TYR A 107 7.72 -7.39 23.09
CA TYR A 107 8.49 -6.35 22.40
C TYR A 107 8.36 -6.41 20.87
N THR A 108 8.33 -7.61 20.29
CA THR A 108 8.20 -7.78 18.83
C THR A 108 6.83 -7.33 18.35
N ALA A 109 5.77 -7.71 19.06
CA ALA A 109 4.42 -7.33 18.68
C ALA A 109 4.17 -5.81 18.80
N LEU A 110 4.66 -5.18 19.88
CA LEU A 110 4.63 -3.72 20.01
C LEU A 110 5.43 -3.04 18.90
N GLY A 111 6.60 -3.58 18.53
CA GLY A 111 7.41 -3.05 17.44
C GLY A 111 6.74 -3.13 16.07
N GLU A 112 5.99 -4.19 15.79
CA GLU A 112 5.21 -4.33 14.55
C GLU A 112 4.04 -3.35 14.51
N VAL A 113 3.26 -3.26 15.60
CA VAL A 113 2.15 -2.32 15.71
C VAL A 113 2.60 -0.86 15.54
N ASN A 114 3.70 -0.49 16.21
CA ASN A 114 4.27 0.85 16.07
C ASN A 114 4.73 1.13 14.64
N PHE A 115 5.34 0.13 13.98
CA PHE A 115 5.71 0.25 12.57
C PHE A 115 4.47 0.49 11.70
N GLN A 116 3.42 -0.31 11.86
CA GLN A 116 2.17 -0.21 11.09
C GLN A 116 1.53 1.17 11.22
N ARG A 117 1.37 1.67 12.46
CA ARG A 117 0.83 3.01 12.71
C ARG A 117 1.70 4.09 12.05
N SER A 118 3.00 4.05 12.29
CA SER A 118 3.93 5.03 11.71
C SER A 118 3.96 4.99 10.18
N CYS A 119 3.72 3.82 9.58
CA CYS A 119 3.68 3.63 8.14
C CYS A 119 2.42 4.27 7.54
N LEU A 120 1.25 4.03 8.14
CA LEU A 120 0.00 4.66 7.71
C LEU A 120 0.06 6.18 7.85
N ASP A 121 0.54 6.67 9.01
CA ASP A 121 0.66 8.10 9.26
C ASP A 121 1.60 8.76 8.23
N ALA A 122 2.75 8.14 7.93
CA ALA A 122 3.68 8.65 6.93
C ALA A 122 3.10 8.65 5.50
N HIS A 123 2.33 7.62 5.12
CA HIS A 123 1.61 7.62 3.84
C HIS A 123 0.64 8.78 3.77
N ASN A 124 -0.15 8.99 4.83
CA ASN A 124 -1.19 10.02 4.87
C ASN A 124 -0.60 11.43 4.87
N GLU A 125 0.52 11.64 5.56
CA GLU A 125 1.26 12.89 5.51
C GLU A 125 1.80 13.16 4.09
N CYS A 126 2.41 12.16 3.45
CA CYS A 126 2.87 12.26 2.06
C CYS A 126 1.70 12.58 1.13
N ARG A 127 0.62 11.80 1.16
CA ARG A 127 -0.57 12.01 0.33
C ARG A 127 -1.17 13.40 0.51
N GLN A 128 -1.22 13.91 1.73
CA GLN A 128 -1.69 15.26 2.01
C GLN A 128 -0.82 16.34 1.36
N ARG A 129 0.52 16.18 1.35
CA ARG A 129 1.42 17.10 0.62
C ARG A 129 1.12 17.17 -0.86
N TYR A 130 0.61 16.08 -1.44
CA TYR A 130 0.23 15.96 -2.83
C TYR A 130 -1.27 16.20 -3.09
N GLY A 131 -2.05 16.62 -2.08
CA GLY A 131 -3.47 16.94 -2.23
C GLY A 131 -4.42 15.73 -2.33
N ASN A 132 -3.96 14.54 -1.93
CA ASN A 132 -4.77 13.33 -1.91
C ASN A 132 -5.39 13.06 -0.53
N ASP A 133 -6.51 12.34 -0.53
CA ASP A 133 -7.18 11.89 0.69
C ASP A 133 -6.37 10.84 1.44
N SER A 134 -6.56 10.77 2.76
CA SER A 134 -5.90 9.79 3.63
C SER A 134 -6.38 8.35 3.33
N LEU A 135 -5.45 7.41 3.39
CA LEU A 135 -5.72 5.98 3.37
C LEU A 135 -6.27 5.51 4.72
N CYS A 136 -7.07 4.46 4.65
CA CYS A 136 -7.60 3.73 5.78
C CYS A 136 -6.80 2.44 6.00
N TRP A 137 -6.65 2.02 7.25
CA TRP A 137 -5.99 0.75 7.55
C TRP A 137 -6.87 -0.44 7.18
N SER A 138 -6.26 -1.46 6.59
CA SER A 138 -6.90 -2.74 6.29
C SER A 138 -6.14 -3.88 6.95
N THR A 139 -6.75 -4.49 7.96
CA THR A 139 -6.17 -5.63 8.68
C THR A 139 -5.92 -6.82 7.75
N GLU A 140 -6.83 -7.07 6.81
CA GLU A 140 -6.70 -8.12 5.80
C GLU A 140 -5.43 -7.91 4.95
N LEU A 141 -5.25 -6.71 4.39
CA LEU A 141 -4.05 -6.37 3.62
C LEU A 141 -2.77 -6.45 4.47
N ALA A 142 -2.84 -6.09 5.76
CA ALA A 142 -1.70 -6.15 6.66
C ALA A 142 -1.27 -7.59 6.97
N GLU A 143 -2.22 -8.51 7.16
CA GLU A 143 -1.96 -9.94 7.32
C GLU A 143 -1.33 -10.54 6.06
N MET A 144 -1.85 -10.18 4.88
CA MET A 144 -1.27 -10.56 3.59
C MET A 144 0.14 -10.02 3.43
N ALA A 145 0.36 -8.74 3.75
CA ALA A 145 1.67 -8.09 3.69
C ALA A 145 2.67 -8.76 4.64
N HIS A 146 2.24 -9.17 5.83
CA HIS A 146 3.09 -9.90 6.78
C HIS A 146 3.51 -11.25 6.23
N ALA A 147 2.57 -12.04 5.72
CA ALA A 147 2.86 -13.33 5.11
C ALA A 147 3.85 -13.20 3.94
N TRP A 148 3.73 -12.14 3.14
CA TRP A 148 4.65 -11.87 2.04
C TRP A 148 6.03 -11.40 2.53
N ALA A 149 6.09 -10.50 3.51
CA ALA A 149 7.35 -10.02 4.10
C ALA A 149 8.19 -11.16 4.69
N VAL A 150 7.56 -12.12 5.40
CA VAL A 150 8.22 -13.34 5.88
C VAL A 150 8.84 -14.11 4.72
N LYS A 151 8.04 -14.38 3.68
CA LYS A 151 8.51 -15.11 2.49
C LYS A 151 9.70 -14.41 1.82
N LEU A 152 9.68 -13.10 1.68
CA LEU A 152 10.77 -12.34 1.07
C LEU A 152 12.05 -12.39 1.88
N ALA A 153 11.96 -12.15 3.19
CA ALA A 153 13.11 -12.20 4.10
C ALA A 153 13.73 -13.61 4.19
N ASP A 154 12.90 -14.66 4.16
CA ASP A 154 13.34 -16.05 4.16
C ASP A 154 14.05 -16.43 2.85
N ARG A 155 13.64 -15.84 1.73
CA ARG A 155 14.27 -16.07 0.43
C ARG A 155 15.47 -15.19 0.16
N GLY A 156 15.59 -14.06 0.85
CA GLY A 156 16.67 -13.08 0.66
C GLY A 156 16.66 -12.43 -0.73
N ARG A 157 15.53 -12.48 -1.47
CA ARG A 157 15.39 -11.88 -2.79
C ARG A 157 13.97 -11.38 -3.04
N MET A 158 13.85 -10.37 -3.90
CA MET A 158 12.56 -9.77 -4.26
C MET A 158 11.73 -10.74 -5.10
N LEU A 159 10.46 -10.88 -4.73
CA LEU A 159 9.42 -11.64 -5.44
C LEU A 159 8.15 -10.79 -5.42
N TYR A 160 7.42 -10.81 -6.53
CA TYR A 160 6.15 -10.10 -6.66
C TYR A 160 4.99 -11.09 -6.51
N PRO A 161 3.97 -10.80 -5.68
CA PRO A 161 2.87 -11.71 -5.41
C PRO A 161 1.82 -11.76 -6.53
N GLU A 162 1.81 -10.81 -7.46
CA GLU A 162 0.90 -10.75 -8.62
C GLU A 162 -0.58 -10.92 -8.22
N LEU A 163 -1.02 -10.15 -7.23
CA LEU A 163 -2.37 -10.24 -6.67
C LEU A 163 -3.37 -9.39 -7.48
N PRO A 164 -4.44 -9.98 -8.06
CA PRO A 164 -5.43 -9.21 -8.80
C PRO A 164 -6.10 -8.14 -7.94
N GLY A 165 -6.09 -6.89 -8.42
CA GLY A 165 -6.76 -5.77 -7.75
C GLY A 165 -6.08 -5.24 -6.49
N ILE A 166 -4.91 -5.77 -6.12
CA ILE A 166 -4.09 -5.30 -4.99
C ILE A 166 -2.79 -4.70 -5.52
N GLY A 167 -2.55 -3.44 -5.21
CA GLY A 167 -1.30 -2.75 -5.51
C GLY A 167 -0.23 -3.11 -4.48
N GLU A 168 1.04 -2.87 -4.81
CA GLU A 168 2.15 -3.29 -3.96
C GLU A 168 3.35 -2.36 -4.00
N ASN A 169 3.97 -2.15 -2.85
CA ASN A 169 5.30 -1.59 -2.71
C ASN A 169 6.14 -2.49 -1.79
N ILE A 170 7.37 -2.77 -2.22
CA ILE A 170 8.30 -3.65 -1.50
C ILE A 170 9.63 -2.93 -1.32
N LEU A 171 10.19 -3.05 -0.11
CA LEU A 171 11.55 -2.64 0.21
C LEU A 171 12.25 -3.82 0.87
N MET A 172 13.47 -4.11 0.41
CA MET A 172 14.34 -5.11 1.01
C MET A 172 15.67 -4.47 1.38
N LYS A 173 16.15 -4.74 2.59
CA LYS A 173 17.42 -4.25 3.11
C LYS A 173 18.17 -5.37 3.84
N GLU A 174 19.48 -5.32 3.77
CA GLU A 174 20.31 -6.11 4.68
C GLU A 174 20.33 -5.45 6.06
N ALA A 175 20.26 -6.24 7.12
CA ALA A 175 20.34 -5.77 8.50
C ALA A 175 20.98 -6.81 9.41
N ASN A 176 21.79 -6.35 10.36
CA ASN A 176 22.39 -7.15 11.42
C ASN A 176 21.90 -6.67 12.79
N HIS A 177 22.40 -7.27 13.88
CA HIS A 177 21.99 -6.93 15.25
C HIS A 177 22.31 -5.50 15.72
N ALA A 178 23.21 -4.80 15.03
CA ALA A 178 23.49 -3.38 15.28
C ALA A 178 22.66 -2.45 14.37
N SER A 179 21.93 -2.98 13.38
CA SER A 179 21.12 -2.20 12.46
C SER A 179 19.83 -1.71 13.10
N HIS A 180 19.46 -0.47 12.81
CA HIS A 180 18.10 -0.01 13.01
C HIS A 180 17.19 -0.59 11.91
N LEU A 181 16.01 -1.08 12.29
CA LEU A 181 15.02 -1.56 11.31
C LEU A 181 14.25 -0.36 10.74
N PRO A 182 13.98 -0.33 9.42
CA PRO A 182 13.38 0.82 8.73
C PRO A 182 11.99 1.17 9.27
N THR A 183 11.82 2.38 9.79
CA THR A 183 10.53 2.91 10.27
C THR A 183 9.57 3.22 9.12
N GLY A 184 8.29 3.42 9.41
CA GLY A 184 7.31 3.87 8.41
C GLY A 184 7.76 5.13 7.67
N PRO A 185 8.11 6.23 8.37
CA PRO A 185 8.60 7.45 7.74
C PRO A 185 9.81 7.25 6.83
N GLU A 186 10.82 6.47 7.26
CA GLU A 186 12.01 6.19 6.42
C GLU A 186 11.66 5.41 5.14
N VAL A 187 10.69 4.50 5.21
CA VAL A 187 10.19 3.77 4.03
C VAL A 187 9.52 4.72 3.05
N ILE A 188 8.66 5.62 3.55
CA ILE A 188 7.95 6.58 2.69
C ILE A 188 8.89 7.64 2.13
N GLU A 189 9.86 8.11 2.90
CA GLU A 189 10.90 9.02 2.40
C GLU A 189 11.69 8.38 1.24
N GLU A 190 12.01 7.09 1.34
CA GLU A 190 12.69 6.36 0.27
C GLU A 190 11.84 6.26 -1.01
N TRP A 191 10.53 6.02 -0.88
CA TRP A 191 9.63 5.95 -2.02
C TRP A 191 9.29 7.33 -2.60
N GLU A 192 9.11 8.35 -1.76
CA GLU A 192 8.84 9.73 -2.18
C GLU A 192 10.02 10.33 -2.97
N LYS A 193 11.27 9.92 -2.66
CA LYS A 193 12.45 10.30 -3.47
C LYS A 193 12.30 9.94 -4.94
N GLU A 194 11.44 8.99 -5.30
CA GLU A 194 11.22 8.67 -6.71
C GLU A 194 10.40 9.72 -7.46
N ALA A 195 9.72 10.65 -6.77
CA ALA A 195 9.00 11.77 -7.38
C ALA A 195 9.89 12.59 -8.33
N GLN A 196 11.21 12.65 -8.05
CA GLN A 196 12.18 13.32 -8.92
C GLN A 196 12.28 12.71 -10.34
N TYR A 197 11.84 11.46 -10.51
CA TYR A 197 11.85 10.75 -11.79
C TYR A 197 10.47 10.73 -12.47
N PHE A 198 9.43 11.27 -11.83
CA PHE A 198 8.09 11.32 -12.39
C PHE A 198 7.91 12.58 -13.25
N ASP A 199 7.45 12.39 -14.50
CA ASP A 199 7.10 13.49 -15.39
C ASP A 199 5.65 13.90 -15.12
N PHE A 200 5.47 14.93 -14.29
CA PHE A 200 4.16 15.46 -13.92
C PHE A 200 3.42 16.13 -15.08
N ASP A 201 4.12 16.56 -16.14
CA ASP A 201 3.51 17.18 -17.31
C ASP A 201 3.02 16.12 -18.31
N LYS A 202 3.63 14.93 -18.27
CA LYS A 202 3.26 13.76 -19.09
C LYS A 202 3.12 12.50 -18.23
N PRO A 203 2.13 12.48 -17.32
CA PRO A 203 1.99 11.42 -16.32
C PRO A 203 1.73 10.07 -17.01
N ARG A 204 2.59 9.10 -16.72
CA ARG A 204 2.58 7.75 -17.31
C ARG A 204 3.33 6.78 -16.41
N TRP A 205 3.13 5.50 -16.66
CA TRP A 205 3.92 4.46 -16.02
C TRP A 205 5.42 4.65 -16.24
N ASN A 206 6.17 4.50 -15.16
CA ASN A 206 7.62 4.50 -15.16
C ASN A 206 8.12 3.69 -13.96
N SER A 207 8.80 2.58 -14.24
CA SER A 207 9.40 1.69 -13.22
C SER A 207 10.29 2.42 -12.20
N LYS A 208 10.91 3.55 -12.55
CA LYS A 208 11.78 4.31 -11.63
C LYS A 208 11.01 5.06 -10.55
N CYS A 209 9.70 5.21 -10.70
CA CYS A 209 8.84 5.95 -9.76
C CYS A 209 7.53 5.25 -9.44
N GLN A 210 7.47 3.93 -9.66
CA GLN A 210 6.27 3.14 -9.42
C GLN A 210 5.86 3.12 -7.94
N ARG A 211 6.81 3.25 -7.01
CA ARG A 211 6.51 3.22 -5.58
C ARG A 211 5.93 4.55 -5.14
N PHE A 212 6.54 5.65 -5.60
CA PHE A 212 5.97 6.99 -5.44
C PHE A 212 4.53 7.07 -5.98
N SER A 213 4.30 6.71 -7.25
CA SER A 213 2.98 6.85 -7.87
C SER A 213 1.92 6.00 -7.18
N GLN A 214 2.28 4.84 -6.63
CA GLN A 214 1.37 4.04 -5.82
C GLN A 214 1.03 4.71 -4.47
N VAL A 215 2.01 5.32 -3.78
CA VAL A 215 1.77 6.04 -2.50
C VAL A 215 0.76 7.17 -2.72
N VAL A 216 0.93 7.95 -3.78
CA VAL A 216 0.08 9.10 -4.09
C VAL A 216 -1.08 8.79 -5.04
N TRP A 217 -1.40 7.50 -5.26
CA TRP A 217 -2.49 7.11 -6.15
C TRP A 217 -3.85 7.52 -5.57
N LYS A 218 -4.53 8.47 -6.20
CA LYS A 218 -5.75 9.10 -5.66
C LYS A 218 -6.84 8.08 -5.30
N ASP A 219 -7.14 7.15 -6.20
CA ASP A 219 -8.25 6.20 -6.06
C ASP A 219 -7.94 5.04 -5.10
N THR A 220 -6.70 4.88 -4.65
CA THR A 220 -6.36 3.94 -3.59
C THR A 220 -6.89 4.49 -2.26
N THR A 221 -7.64 3.67 -1.52
CA THR A 221 -8.32 4.08 -0.28
C THR A 221 -7.87 3.28 0.95
N GLU A 222 -7.35 2.07 0.76
CA GLU A 222 -6.92 1.18 1.83
C GLU A 222 -5.43 0.84 1.74
N LEU A 223 -4.81 0.69 2.91
CA LEU A 223 -3.42 0.26 3.10
C LEU A 223 -3.34 -0.86 4.13
N GLY A 224 -2.54 -1.89 3.83
CA GLY A 224 -2.00 -2.79 4.84
C GLY A 224 -0.49 -2.91 4.69
N ALA A 225 0.24 -2.87 5.79
CA ALA A 225 1.70 -2.88 5.77
C ALA A 225 2.28 -3.83 6.82
N ALA A 226 3.44 -4.40 6.50
CA ALA A 226 4.20 -5.21 7.44
C ALA A 226 5.70 -5.09 7.19
N ARG A 227 6.47 -5.30 8.27
CA ARG A 227 7.92 -5.40 8.26
C ARG A 227 8.32 -6.68 8.96
N TYR A 228 9.24 -7.43 8.35
CA TYR A 228 9.79 -8.64 8.93
C TYR A 228 11.31 -8.70 8.74
N TRP A 229 12.02 -9.14 9.77
CA TRP A 229 13.47 -9.33 9.74
C TRP A 229 13.79 -10.80 10.00
N ASN A 230 14.37 -11.46 8.99
CA ASN A 230 15.00 -12.75 9.16
C ASN A 230 16.48 -12.53 9.58
N THR A 231 16.78 -12.82 10.85
CA THR A 231 18.13 -12.65 11.42
C THR A 231 19.13 -13.70 10.94
N THR A 232 18.68 -14.84 10.43
CA THR A 232 19.56 -15.88 9.87
C THR A 232 20.10 -15.46 8.50
N ASN A 233 19.23 -14.85 7.68
CA ASN A 233 19.58 -14.33 6.37
C ASN A 233 20.04 -12.86 6.41
N ASN A 234 20.01 -12.21 7.59
CA ASN A 234 20.25 -10.78 7.76
C ASN A 234 19.42 -9.92 6.78
N CYS A 235 18.17 -10.31 6.52
CA CYS A 235 17.34 -9.69 5.51
C CYS A 235 16.04 -9.14 6.12
N VAL A 236 15.79 -7.85 5.90
CA VAL A 236 14.55 -7.16 6.26
C VAL A 236 13.73 -6.97 5.01
N ALA A 237 12.45 -7.34 5.08
CA ALA A 237 11.47 -7.03 4.06
C ALA A 237 10.38 -6.13 4.66
N VAL A 238 10.04 -5.07 3.93
CA VAL A 238 8.86 -4.24 4.15
C VAL A 238 7.95 -4.41 2.95
N VAL A 239 6.68 -4.70 3.20
CA VAL A 239 5.65 -4.86 2.18
C VAL A 239 4.47 -3.97 2.54
N CYS A 240 4.00 -3.19 1.57
CA CYS A 240 2.76 -2.44 1.65
C CYS A 240 1.84 -2.89 0.51
N PHE A 241 0.60 -3.21 0.85
CA PHE A 241 -0.45 -3.55 -0.09
C PHE A 241 -1.55 -2.50 -0.07
N TYR A 242 -2.10 -2.24 -1.25
CA TYR A 242 -2.99 -1.13 -1.54
C TYR A 242 -4.26 -1.65 -2.20
N ARG A 243 -5.43 -1.13 -1.79
CA ARG A 243 -6.71 -1.46 -2.42
C ARG A 243 -7.56 -0.20 -2.61
N PRO A 244 -8.15 0.03 -3.79
CA PRO A 244 -7.82 -0.59 -5.08
C PRO A 244 -6.33 -0.41 -5.46
N ALA A 245 -5.84 -1.30 -6.34
CA ALA A 245 -4.49 -1.19 -6.90
C ALA A 245 -4.28 0.14 -7.64
N GLY A 246 -3.10 0.74 -7.46
CA GLY A 246 -2.66 1.86 -8.28
C GLY A 246 -1.87 1.41 -9.50
N ASN A 247 -1.20 2.38 -10.14
CA ASN A 247 -0.30 2.14 -11.27
C ASN A 247 -0.95 1.43 -12.47
N SER A 248 -2.25 1.65 -12.69
CA SER A 248 -2.92 1.15 -13.89
C SER A 248 -2.37 1.82 -15.14
N ASN A 249 -2.06 1.02 -16.16
CA ASN A 249 -1.54 1.49 -17.45
C ASN A 249 -2.65 1.85 -18.45
N ALA A 250 -3.92 1.81 -18.03
CA ALA A 250 -5.02 2.18 -18.91
C ALA A 250 -4.93 3.68 -19.28
N PRO A 251 -5.40 4.07 -20.48
CA PRO A 251 -5.30 5.45 -20.94
C PRO A 251 -5.93 6.44 -19.96
N GLY A 252 -5.16 7.46 -19.55
CA GLY A 252 -5.64 8.53 -18.66
C GLY A 252 -5.56 8.24 -17.16
N GLU A 253 -5.31 6.99 -16.74
CA GLU A 253 -5.29 6.60 -15.32
C GLU A 253 -4.27 7.41 -14.51
N PHE A 254 -3.02 7.50 -14.98
CA PHE A 254 -1.98 8.27 -14.31
C PHE A 254 -2.31 9.77 -14.21
N ALA A 255 -2.96 10.34 -15.22
CA ALA A 255 -3.37 11.75 -15.20
C ALA A 255 -4.50 12.02 -14.20
N SER A 256 -5.39 11.05 -14.01
CA SER A 256 -6.50 11.13 -13.04
C SER A 256 -6.03 10.88 -11.60
N ASN A 257 -5.01 10.03 -11.43
CA ASN A 257 -4.63 9.48 -10.13
C ASN A 257 -3.33 10.02 -9.54
N VAL A 258 -2.41 10.56 -10.34
CA VAL A 258 -1.20 11.19 -9.82
C VAL A 258 -1.37 12.71 -9.93
N PRO A 259 -1.28 13.44 -8.81
CA PRO A 259 -1.54 14.88 -8.79
C PRO A 259 -0.54 15.66 -9.64
N SER A 260 -0.99 16.80 -10.15
CA SER A 260 -0.16 17.70 -10.94
C SER A 260 0.96 18.33 -10.10
N ARG A 261 1.97 18.87 -10.80
CA ARG A 261 3.12 19.54 -10.18
C ARG A 261 2.73 20.63 -9.18
N GLU A 262 1.66 21.37 -9.44
CA GLU A 262 1.20 22.46 -8.56
C GLU A 262 0.73 21.95 -7.19
N CYS A 263 0.13 20.75 -7.15
CA CYS A 263 -0.20 20.08 -5.89
C CYS A 263 1.06 19.64 -5.14
N SER A 264 2.05 19.07 -5.85
CA SER A 264 3.29 18.53 -5.25
C SER A 264 4.16 19.55 -4.49
N MET A 265 4.00 20.84 -4.79
CA MET A 265 4.84 21.92 -4.25
C MET A 265 4.07 22.89 -3.35
N SER A 266 2.79 22.60 -3.05
CA SER A 266 1.97 23.49 -2.23
C SER A 266 2.48 23.50 -0.78
N PRO A 267 2.89 24.66 -0.22
CA PRO A 267 3.16 24.77 1.20
C PRO A 267 1.89 24.38 1.97
N ILE A 268 2.06 23.53 2.98
CA ILE A 268 1.03 23.08 3.92
C ILE A 268 0.00 24.20 4.10
N ARG A 269 -1.26 23.95 3.66
CA ARG A 269 -2.38 24.80 4.07
C ARG A 269 -2.55 24.58 5.58
N SER A 270 -1.80 25.35 6.35
CA SER A 270 -1.84 25.43 7.80
C SER A 270 -3.27 25.75 8.21
N GLN A 271 -4.06 24.72 8.48
CA GLN A 271 -5.32 24.88 9.20
C GLN A 271 -5.19 24.17 10.53
N PHE A 272 -5.35 24.98 11.59
CA PHE A 272 -5.43 24.65 13.01
C PHE A 272 -4.12 24.42 13.79
N LYS A 273 -3.31 25.47 13.94
CA LYS A 273 -2.76 25.78 15.27
C LYS A 273 -3.91 26.37 16.10
N ARG A 274 -4.56 25.57 16.94
CA ARG A 274 -5.42 26.11 18.02
C ARG A 274 -4.49 26.87 18.98
N HIS A 275 -4.53 28.21 18.91
CA HIS A 275 -3.98 29.05 19.97
C HIS A 275 -4.84 28.80 21.21
N VAL A 276 -4.28 28.09 22.19
CA VAL A 276 -4.87 28.01 23.52
C VAL A 276 -4.48 29.29 24.24
N THR A 277 -5.35 30.30 24.17
CA THR A 277 -5.23 31.47 25.02
C THR A 277 -5.82 31.11 26.38
N ILE A 278 -4.96 30.88 27.38
CA ILE A 278 -5.40 30.72 28.77
C ILE A 278 -5.75 32.11 29.29
N SER A 279 -7.05 32.44 29.34
CA SER A 279 -7.55 33.60 30.08
C SER A 279 -7.57 33.27 31.58
N THR A 280 -6.68 33.88 32.35
CA THR A 280 -6.74 33.89 33.82
C THR A 280 -7.95 34.66 34.32
N PRO A 281 -8.74 34.14 35.27
CA PRO A 281 -9.85 34.88 35.86
C PRO A 281 -9.37 35.99 36.81
N GLU A 282 -10.03 37.14 36.74
CA GLU A 282 -9.85 38.28 37.64
C GLU A 282 -10.15 37.91 39.09
N LYS A 283 -9.29 38.36 40.00
CA LYS A 283 -9.54 38.31 41.43
C LYS A 283 -10.55 39.41 41.79
N THR A 284 -11.76 39.02 42.15
CA THR A 284 -12.66 39.89 42.92
C THR A 284 -12.13 40.03 44.34
N VAL A 285 -11.77 41.27 44.70
CA VAL A 285 -11.45 41.67 46.08
C VAL A 285 -12.76 42.11 46.73
N ASN A 286 -13.12 41.46 47.84
CA ASN A 286 -14.05 42.00 48.84
C ASN A 286 -13.25 42.64 49.98
#